data_AF-A0A929K3Y1-F1
#
_entry.id   AF-A0A929K3Y1-F1
#
_cell.length_a   1.000
_cell.length_b   1.000
_cell.length_c   1.000
_cell.angle_alpha   90.00
_cell.angle_beta   90.00
_cell.angle_gamma   90.00
#
_symmetry.space_group_name_H-M   'P 1'
#
loop_
_entity.id
_entity.type
_entity.pdbx_description
1 polymer ?
#
loop_
_entity_poly.entity_id
_entity_poly.type
_entity_poly.pdbx_seq_one_letter_code
_entity_poly.pdbx_strand_id
1 'polypeptide(L)'
;MATIGDVVEVYYREKPAFFARVDSITPDIKKDWFMVELLILTIPLRKVTWTLREEYINGVPFTMEGNEIRIEAVSPLPIESDSEGSAEPA
;
A
#
# COMPACT_ATOMS: atom_id res chain seq x y z
N MET A 1 0.23 -3.59 -9.34
CA MET A 1 -0.95 -2.78 -8.97
C MET A 1 -1.39 -3.24 -7.60
N ALA A 2 -1.59 -2.33 -6.65
CA ALA A 2 -2.15 -2.69 -5.35
C ALA A 2 -3.62 -3.07 -5.51
N THR A 3 -4.06 -4.08 -4.77
CA THR A 3 -5.39 -4.70 -4.82
C THR A 3 -6.01 -4.78 -3.43
N ILE A 4 -7.30 -5.14 -3.36
CA ILE A 4 -8.01 -5.29 -2.09
C ILE A 4 -7.30 -6.35 -1.24
N GLY A 5 -6.99 -5.98 0.01
CA GLY A 5 -6.24 -6.83 0.95
C GLY A 5 -4.75 -6.51 1.03
N ASP A 6 -4.17 -5.83 0.03
CA ASP A 6 -2.75 -5.47 0.04
C ASP A 6 -2.45 -4.46 1.16
N VAL A 7 -1.26 -4.62 1.74
CA VAL A 7 -0.67 -3.61 2.62
C VAL A 7 0.19 -2.69 1.77
N VAL A 8 -0.03 -1.39 1.91
CA VAL A 8 0.69 -0.32 1.22
C VAL A 8 1.45 0.54 2.23
N GLU A 9 2.64 0.99 1.83
CA GLU A 9 3.42 2.00 2.51
C GLU A 9 3.05 3.36 1.95
N VAL A 10 2.64 4.27 2.83
CA VAL A 10 2.28 5.64 2.48
C VAL A 10 3.44 6.56 2.84
N TYR A 11 3.92 7.30 1.85
CA TYR A 11 4.96 8.31 1.98
C TYR A 11 4.33 9.70 2.11
N TYR A 12 4.90 10.53 2.98
CA TYR A 12 4.56 11.94 3.14
C TYR A 12 5.85 12.75 3.05
N ARG A 13 5.91 13.71 2.11
CA ARG A 13 7.12 14.51 1.82
C ARG A 13 8.34 13.61 1.57
N GLU A 14 8.19 12.66 0.66
CA GLU A 14 9.21 11.66 0.27
C GLU A 14 9.72 10.75 1.41
N LYS A 15 9.09 10.77 2.59
CA LYS A 15 9.46 9.91 3.73
C LYS A 15 8.36 8.92 4.04
N PRO A 16 8.69 7.65 4.34
CA PRO A 16 7.71 6.70 4.88
C PRO A 16 6.98 7.28 6.09
N ALA A 17 5.66 7.27 6.06
CA ALA A 17 4.82 7.83 7.12
C ALA A 17 4.12 6.72 7.91
N PHE A 18 3.40 5.83 7.22
CA PHE A 18 2.66 4.73 7.86
C PHE A 18 2.28 3.64 6.85
N PHE A 19 1.94 2.46 7.37
CA PHE A 19 1.31 1.40 6.59
C PHE A 19 -0.22 1.53 6.61
N ALA A 20 -0.87 1.15 5.52
CA ALA A 20 -2.30 0.99 5.44
C ALA A 20 -2.67 -0.29 4.69
N ARG A 21 -3.84 -0.87 4.97
CA ARG A 21 -4.43 -1.93 4.16
C ARG A 21 -5.49 -1.34 3.23
N VAL A 22 -5.51 -1.78 1.98
CA VAL A 22 -6.59 -1.47 1.03
C VAL A 22 -7.83 -2.31 1.36
N ASP A 23 -8.90 -1.66 1.83
CA ASP A 23 -10.16 -2.32 2.18
C ASP A 23 -11.15 -2.37 1.01
N SER A 24 -11.17 -1.34 0.16
CA SER A 24 -12.02 -1.30 -1.03
C SER A 24 -11.45 -0.34 -2.09
N ILE A 25 -11.78 -0.61 -3.36
CA ILE A 25 -11.50 0.27 -4.50
C ILE A 25 -12.78 0.28 -5.34
N THR A 26 -13.41 1.45 -5.49
CA THR A 26 -14.65 1.62 -6.26
C THR A 26 -14.55 2.80 -7.23
N PRO A 27 -15.10 2.72 -8.46
CA PRO A 27 -15.04 3.85 -9.39
C PRO A 27 -15.77 5.09 -8.86
N ASP A 28 -15.17 6.27 -9.05
CA ASP A 28 -15.81 7.56 -8.79
C ASP A 28 -16.64 8.03 -10.02
N ILE A 29 -17.48 9.05 -9.82
CA ILE A 29 -18.23 9.70 -10.90
C ILE A 29 -17.27 10.30 -11.96
N LYS A 30 -16.07 10.72 -11.55
CA LYS A 30 -15.04 11.21 -12.47
C LYS A 30 -14.29 10.06 -13.12
N LYS A 31 -14.17 10.13 -14.45
CA LYS A 31 -13.40 9.16 -15.24
C LYS A 31 -11.98 9.01 -14.70
N ASP A 32 -11.55 7.77 -14.51
CA ASP A 32 -10.22 7.37 -14.03
C ASP A 32 -9.92 7.75 -12.57
N TRP A 33 -10.95 8.10 -11.80
CA TRP A 33 -10.89 8.28 -10.35
C TRP A 33 -11.62 7.15 -9.61
N PHE A 34 -11.18 6.87 -8.39
CA PHE A 34 -11.64 5.79 -7.54
C PHE A 34 -11.78 6.28 -6.11
N MET A 35 -12.84 5.87 -5.43
CA MET A 35 -12.92 5.93 -3.97
C MET A 35 -12.25 4.69 -3.38
N VAL A 36 -11.20 4.93 -2.61
CA VAL A 36 -10.40 3.89 -1.95
C VAL A 36 -10.58 4.01 -0.44
N GLU A 37 -10.99 2.93 0.21
CA GLU A 37 -10.98 2.84 1.67
C GLU A 37 -9.65 2.25 2.13
N LEU A 38 -8.99 2.97 3.05
CA LEU A 38 -7.71 2.58 3.63
C LEU A 38 -7.85 2.43 5.14
N LEU A 39 -7.43 1.28 5.65
CA LEU A 39 -7.27 1.05 7.09
C LEU A 39 -5.82 1.37 7.47
N ILE A 40 -5.61 2.49 8.15
CA ILE A 40 -4.31 2.92 8.66
C ILE A 40 -3.92 2.02 9.84
N LEU A 41 -2.79 1.34 9.71
CA LEU A 41 -2.27 0.38 10.67
C LEU A 41 -1.42 1.08 11.75
N THR A 42 -2.06 1.93 12.55
CA THR A 42 -1.48 2.62 13.72
C THR A 42 -2.24 2.27 15.00
N ILE A 43 -1.76 2.70 16.17
CA ILE A 43 -2.49 2.58 17.43
C ILE A 43 -2.92 4.00 17.87
N PRO A 44 -4.22 4.31 17.94
CA PRO A 44 -5.36 3.47 17.57
C PRO A 44 -5.51 3.30 16.05
N LEU A 45 -6.17 2.22 15.62
CA LEU A 45 -6.50 2.00 14.21
C LEU A 45 -7.41 3.13 13.71
N ARG A 46 -7.17 3.59 12.48
CA ARG A 46 -7.99 4.64 11.85
C ARG A 46 -8.39 4.20 10.44
N LYS A 47 -9.65 4.46 10.07
CA LYS A 47 -10.16 4.21 8.71
C LYS A 47 -10.36 5.55 7.99
N VAL A 48 -9.93 5.65 6.74
CA VAL A 48 -10.11 6.84 5.89
C VAL A 48 -10.59 6.42 4.50
N THR A 49 -11.28 7.33 3.81
CA THR A 49 -11.71 7.15 2.42
C THR A 49 -11.14 8.29 1.59
N TRP A 50 -10.37 7.97 0.54
CA TRP A 50 -9.76 8.94 -0.36
C TRP A 50 -10.27 8.74 -1.79
N THR A 51 -10.54 9.84 -2.50
CA THR A 51 -10.79 9.81 -3.95
C THR A 51 -9.47 10.02 -4.68
N LEU A 52 -8.97 8.98 -5.35
CA LEU A 52 -7.65 8.93 -5.98
C LEU A 52 -7.76 8.56 -7.45
N ARG A 53 -6.77 8.94 -8.28
CA ARG A 53 -6.62 8.34 -9.61
C ARG A 53 -5.93 6.99 -9.53
N GLU A 54 -6.13 6.15 -10.54
CA GLU A 54 -5.47 4.83 -10.62
C GLU A 54 -3.94 4.94 -10.53
N GLU A 55 -3.36 5.91 -11.24
CA GLU A 55 -1.91 6.14 -11.26
C GLU A 55 -1.33 6.38 -9.85
N TYR A 56 -2.07 7.04 -8.95
CA TYR A 56 -1.59 7.36 -7.59
C TYR A 56 -1.51 6.14 -6.67
N ILE A 57 -2.40 5.16 -6.86
CA ILE A 57 -2.38 3.88 -6.13
C ILE A 57 -1.20 3.01 -6.61
N ASN A 58 -0.66 3.32 -7.80
CA ASN A 58 0.44 2.62 -8.45
C ASN A 58 1.80 3.31 -8.26
N GLY A 59 1.95 4.18 -7.26
CA GLY A 59 3.23 4.79 -6.92
C GLY A 59 3.51 6.15 -7.58
N VAL A 60 2.59 6.69 -8.39
CA VAL A 60 2.76 8.06 -8.92
C VAL A 60 2.54 9.08 -7.80
N PRO A 61 3.51 9.98 -7.53
CA PRO A 61 3.34 11.03 -6.51
C PRO A 61 2.19 11.99 -6.84
N PHE A 62 1.52 12.48 -5.81
CA PHE A 62 0.45 13.48 -5.91
C PHE A 62 0.45 14.41 -4.69
N THR A 63 -0.34 15.48 -4.75
CA THR A 63 -0.43 16.46 -3.65
C THR A 63 -1.77 16.43 -2.94
N MET A 64 -1.76 16.39 -1.61
CA MET A 64 -2.92 16.68 -0.75
C MET A 64 -2.61 17.87 0.16
N GLU A 65 -3.46 18.90 0.10
CA GLU A 65 -3.30 20.12 0.91
C GLU A 65 -1.89 20.75 0.80
N GLY A 66 -1.31 20.72 -0.40
CA GLY A 66 0.03 21.25 -0.67
C GLY A 66 1.18 20.36 -0.20
N ASN A 67 0.91 19.16 0.32
CA ASN A 67 1.93 18.18 0.70
C ASN A 67 2.00 17.05 -0.32
N GLU A 68 3.22 16.68 -0.70
CA GLU A 68 3.48 15.55 -1.58
C GLU A 68 3.27 14.22 -0.84
N ILE A 69 2.56 13.29 -1.49
CA ILE A 69 2.20 11.96 -1.02
C ILE A 69 2.51 10.95 -2.13
N ARG A 70 2.93 9.75 -1.73
CA ARG A 70 3.10 8.60 -2.62
C ARG A 70 2.64 7.32 -1.92
N ILE A 71 1.96 6.43 -2.64
CA ILE A 71 1.45 5.16 -2.12
C ILE A 71 2.11 4.02 -2.88
N GLU A 72 2.78 3.10 -2.18
CA GLU A 72 3.42 1.94 -2.80
C GLU A 72 3.01 0.65 -2.10
N ALA A 73 2.86 -0.44 -2.86
CA ALA A 73 2.60 -1.75 -2.27
C ALA A 73 3.82 -2.24 -1.49
N VAL A 74 3.59 -2.75 -0.27
CA VAL A 74 4.64 -3.36 0.53
C VAL A 74 4.96 -4.72 -0.07
N SER A 75 6.21 -4.92 -0.46
CA SER A 75 6.67 -6.23 -0.93
C SER A 75 6.76 -7.21 0.24
N PRO A 76 6.40 -8.50 0.05
CA PRO A 76 6.66 -9.52 1.04
C PRO A 76 8.14 -9.57 1.41
N LEU A 77 8.44 -9.89 2.66
CA LEU A 77 9.81 -10.18 3.07
C LEU A 77 10.32 -11.41 2.29
N PRO A 78 11.61 -11.45 1.91
CA PRO A 78 12.18 -12.63 1.28
C PRO A 78 12.04 -13.84 2.20
N ILE A 79 11.65 -14.98 1.62
CA ILE A 79 11.55 -16.24 2.34
C ILE A 79 12.97 -16.79 2.44
N GLU A 80 13.53 -16.86 3.65
CA GLU A 80 14.77 -17.58 3.89
C GLU A 80 14.50 -19.06 3.57
N SER A 81 15.12 -19.56 2.50
CA SER A 81 15.05 -20.98 2.17
C SER A 81 16.02 -21.69 3.09
N ASP A 82 15.50 -22.35 4.13
CA ASP A 82 16.26 -23.30 4.94
C ASP A 82 16.68 -24.48 4.07
N SER A 83 17.76 -24.30 3.31
CA SER A 83 18.47 -25.37 2.62
C SER A 83 19.29 -26.15 3.65
N GLU A 84 18.62 -26.92 4.51
CA GLU A 84 19.27 -28.03 5.21
C GLU A 84 19.43 -29.19 4.23
N GLY A 85 20.50 -29.12 3.46
CA GLY A 85 21.11 -30.30 2.86
C GLY A 85 21.67 -31.19 3.96
N SER A 86 20.83 -32.05 4.54
CA SER A 86 21.30 -33.26 5.21
C SER A 86 21.31 -34.39 4.18
N ALA A 87 22.36 -34.40 3.36
CA ALA A 87 22.76 -35.62 2.68
C ALA A 87 23.35 -36.55 3.75
N GLU A 88 22.76 -37.75 3.81
CA GLU A 88 23.15 -38.92 4.59
C GLU A 88 24.67 -39.21 4.56
N PRO A 89 25.22 -39.85 5.59
CA PRO A 89 26.11 -40.96 5.27
C PRO A 89 25.82 -42.24 6.10
N ALA A 90 25.63 -43.31 5.31
CA ALA A 90 26.11 -44.70 5.45
C ALA A 90 25.72 -45.55 6.67
#